data_AF-A0A1W9X6C2-F1
#
_entry.id   AF-A0A1W9X6C2-F1
#
_cell.length_a   1.000
_cell.length_b   1.000
_cell.length_c   1.000
_cell.angle_alpha   90.00
_cell.angle_beta   90.00
_cell.angle_gamma   90.00
#
_symmetry.space_group_name_H-M   'P 1'
#
loop_
_entity.id
_entity.type
_entity.pdbx_description
1 polymer ?
#
loop_
_entity_poly.entity_id
_entity_poly.type
_entity_poly.pdbx_seq_one_letter_code
_entity_poly.pdbx_strand_id
1 'polypeptide(L)'
;MRLEETVKLDDNRVVIVREMTVGEVRKLLRKFLHVGQLDWLTLLVEHFEEVTALLSPNVVSLSNDETFEDLTWSDLMKLWKSFGRLNPFFQTITSIVQMLDTLSPEQLKQLIPTAAT
;
A
#
# COMPACT_ATOMS: atom_id res chain seq x y z
N MET A 1 -0.35 18.29 14.34
CA MET A 1 -0.74 17.03 15.00
C MET A 1 -0.93 16.01 13.88
N ARG A 2 -0.31 14.83 13.96
CA ARG A 2 -0.33 13.80 12.91
C ARG A 2 -1.39 12.77 13.28
N LEU A 3 -2.23 12.35 12.34
CA LEU A 3 -3.18 11.27 12.59
C LEU A 3 -2.44 9.92 12.60
N GLU A 4 -2.85 9.03 13.49
CA GLU A 4 -2.34 7.66 13.58
C GLU A 4 -3.45 6.67 13.91
N GLU A 5 -3.31 5.46 13.41
CA GLU A 5 -4.23 4.35 13.62
C GLU A 5 -3.42 3.11 14.01
N THR A 6 -3.90 2.40 15.03
CA THR A 6 -3.33 1.12 15.44
C THR A 6 -4.06 -0.01 14.72
N VAL A 7 -3.32 -0.79 13.93
CA VAL A 7 -3.83 -1.91 13.15
C VAL A 7 -3.37 -3.22 13.79
N LYS A 8 -4.32 -4.05 14.21
CA LYS A 8 -4.03 -5.44 14.63
C LYS A 8 -3.95 -6.32 13.39
N LEU A 9 -2.80 -6.93 13.15
CA LEU A 9 -2.63 -7.89 12.06
C LEU A 9 -3.20 -9.25 12.46
N ASP A 10 -2.87 -9.70 13.67
CA ASP A 10 -3.44 -10.88 14.35
C ASP A 10 -3.45 -10.70 15.87
N ASP A 11 -3.67 -11.79 16.62
CA ASP A 11 -3.79 -11.78 18.08
C ASP A 11 -2.53 -11.29 18.81
N ASN A 12 -1.35 -11.40 18.18
CA ASN A 12 -0.07 -11.05 18.79
C ASN A 12 0.68 -9.91 18.06
N ARG A 13 0.28 -9.55 16.83
CA ARG A 13 0.95 -8.53 16.03
C ARG A 13 0.14 -7.25 15.88
N VAL A 14 0.78 -6.14 16.25
CA VAL A 14 0.20 -4.80 16.19
C VAL A 14 1.14 -3.86 15.45
N VAL A 15 0.57 -3.05 14.55
CA VAL A 15 1.29 -2.11 13.70
C VAL A 15 0.66 -0.73 13.86
N ILE A 16 1.48 0.31 13.89
CA ILE A 16 0.99 1.70 13.91
C ILE A 16 1.13 2.28 12.50
N VAL A 17 0.01 2.70 11.93
CA VAL A 17 -0.05 3.41 10.64
C VAL A 17 -0.29 4.88 10.90
N ARG A 18 0.44 5.75 10.23
CA ARG A 18 0.43 7.20 10.41
C ARG A 18 0.10 7.89 9.09
N GLU A 19 -0.60 9.00 9.17
CA GLU A 19 -0.84 9.90 8.04
C GLU A 19 0.48 10.37 7.43
N MET A 20 0.59 10.53 6.12
CA MET A 20 1.76 11.13 5.49
C MET A 20 1.74 12.65 5.67
N THR A 21 2.91 13.20 5.98
CA THR A 21 3.11 14.65 5.89
C THR A 21 3.11 15.10 4.43
N VAL A 22 2.79 16.38 4.20
CA VAL A 22 2.83 17.00 2.86
C VAL A 22 4.20 16.82 2.18
N GLY A 23 5.29 16.85 2.95
CA GLY A 23 6.65 16.62 2.44
C GLY A 23 6.86 15.20 1.94
N GLU A 24 6.35 14.20 2.66
CA GLU A 24 6.40 12.79 2.27
C GLU A 24 5.54 12.55 1.02
N VAL A 25 4.32 13.10 0.96
CA VAL A 25 3.45 13.03 -0.23
C VAL A 25 4.14 13.64 -1.45
N ARG A 26 4.80 14.80 -1.31
CA ARG A 26 5.52 15.44 -2.42
C ARG A 26 6.76 14.66 -2.87
N LYS A 27 7.43 13.97 -1.96
CA LYS A 27 8.56 13.08 -2.28
C LYS A 27 8.07 11.87 -3.08
N LEU A 28 6.93 11.33 -2.69
CA LEU A 28 6.25 10.20 -3.33
C LEU A 28 5.73 10.57 -4.73
N LEU A 29 5.03 11.69 -4.88
CA LEU A 29 4.55 12.15 -6.20
C LEU A 29 5.69 12.37 -7.19
N ARG A 30 6.86 12.85 -6.72
CA ARG A 30 8.05 13.01 -7.57
C ARG A 30 8.62 11.68 -8.06
N LYS A 31 8.54 10.62 -7.26
CA LYS A 31 8.93 9.27 -7.71
C LYS A 31 7.98 8.79 -8.81
N PHE A 32 6.68 8.92 -8.63
CA PHE A 32 5.68 8.48 -9.62
C PHE A 32 5.70 9.29 -10.91
N LEU A 33 5.92 10.60 -10.84
CA LEU A 33 6.11 11.44 -12.03
C LEU A 33 7.30 11.00 -12.88
N HIS A 34 8.27 10.29 -12.31
CA HIS A 34 9.42 9.75 -13.04
C HIS A 34 9.12 8.43 -13.76
N VAL A 35 8.09 7.69 -13.34
CA VAL A 35 7.72 6.37 -13.90
C VAL A 35 6.84 6.51 -15.16
N GLY A 36 6.48 7.73 -15.57
CA GLY A 36 5.96 8.02 -16.91
C GLY A 36 4.51 7.61 -17.20
N GLN A 37 3.88 6.75 -16.39
CA GLN A 37 2.45 6.43 -16.51
C GLN A 37 1.78 6.33 -15.13
N LEU A 38 0.72 7.11 -14.97
CA LEU A 38 -0.19 7.14 -13.82
C LEU A 38 -1.28 6.07 -13.95
N ASP A 39 -0.96 4.89 -14.48
CA ASP A 39 -1.86 3.75 -14.34
C ASP A 39 -1.65 3.18 -12.94
N TRP A 40 -2.50 3.65 -12.01
CA TRP A 40 -2.46 3.25 -10.62
C TRP A 40 -2.67 1.75 -10.42
N LEU A 41 -3.34 1.07 -11.36
CA LEU A 41 -3.55 -0.37 -11.30
C LEU A 41 -2.24 -1.11 -11.59
N THR A 42 -1.55 -0.73 -12.65
CA THR A 42 -0.22 -1.24 -13.01
C THR A 42 0.80 -0.93 -11.92
N LEU A 43 0.79 0.29 -11.37
CA LEU A 43 1.64 0.68 -10.24
C LEU A 43 1.39 -0.18 -8.98
N LEU A 44 0.13 -0.51 -8.68
CA LEU A 44 -0.20 -1.36 -7.54
C LEU A 44 0.19 -2.81 -7.74
N VAL A 45 0.06 -3.33 -8.97
CA VAL A 45 0.21 -4.76 -9.24
C VAL A 45 1.64 -5.11 -9.66
N GLU A 46 2.25 -4.31 -10.53
CA GLU A 46 3.62 -4.54 -11.01
C GLU A 46 4.68 -3.92 -10.08
N HIS A 47 4.36 -2.79 -9.46
CA HIS A 47 5.28 -2.07 -8.56
C HIS A 47 4.81 -2.13 -7.11
N PHE A 48 4.10 -3.19 -6.72
CA PHE A 48 3.59 -3.37 -5.36
C PHE A 48 4.69 -3.21 -4.30
N GLU A 49 5.91 -3.70 -4.54
CA GLU A 49 7.07 -3.52 -3.66
C GLU A 49 7.50 -2.05 -3.56
N GLU A 50 7.45 -1.29 -4.65
CA GLU A 50 7.75 0.15 -4.63
C GLU A 50 6.62 0.97 -3.98
N VAL A 51 5.37 0.49 -4.11
CA VAL A 51 4.18 1.07 -3.47
C VAL A 51 4.15 0.74 -1.97
N THR A 52 4.59 -0.44 -1.55
CA THR A 52 4.78 -0.78 -0.14
C THR A 52 6.01 -0.09 0.44
N ALA A 53 7.03 0.23 -0.36
CA ALA A 53 8.10 1.15 0.05
C ALA A 53 7.59 2.57 0.37
N LEU A 54 6.36 2.93 0.00
CA LEU A 54 5.69 4.15 0.46
C LEU A 54 5.25 4.07 1.91
N LEU A 55 5.02 2.86 2.43
CA LEU A 55 4.81 2.56 3.84
C LEU A 55 6.17 2.61 4.57
N SER A 56 6.89 3.72 4.44
CA SER A 56 8.17 3.91 5.12
C SER A 56 8.02 3.71 6.64
N PRO A 57 9.10 3.45 7.40
CA PRO A 57 9.05 3.32 8.87
C PRO A 57 8.41 4.53 9.57
N ASN A 58 8.48 5.71 8.92
CA ASN A 58 7.85 6.94 9.40
C ASN A 58 6.32 6.93 9.26
N VAL A 59 5.80 6.15 8.32
CA VAL A 59 4.37 5.98 8.00
C VAL A 59 3.82 4.71 8.65
N VAL A 60 4.57 3.62 8.66
CA VAL A 60 4.16 2.34 9.25
C VAL A 60 5.26 1.84 10.19
N SER A 61 4.91 1.58 11.44
CA SER A 61 5.81 1.02 12.44
C SER A 61 5.41 -0.42 12.74
N LEU A 62 6.19 -1.37 12.22
CA LEU A 62 6.09 -2.79 12.54
C LEU A 62 6.66 -3.06 13.95
N SER A 63 6.28 -4.18 14.57
CA SER A 63 6.79 -4.58 15.89
C SER A 63 7.96 -5.56 15.77
N ASN A 64 8.88 -5.57 16.74
CA ASN A 64 9.92 -6.60 16.95
C ASN A 64 10.67 -7.08 15.69
N ASP A 65 11.56 -6.25 15.14
CA ASP A 65 12.46 -6.58 14.03
C ASP A 65 11.79 -7.10 12.74
N GLU A 66 10.45 -7.11 12.65
CA GLU A 66 9.71 -7.48 11.45
C GLU A 66 9.97 -6.50 10.30
N THR A 67 10.10 -7.06 9.10
CA THR A 67 10.20 -6.33 7.85
C THR A 67 8.90 -6.47 7.05
N PHE A 68 8.74 -5.66 5.99
CA PHE A 68 7.58 -5.80 5.10
C PHE A 68 7.57 -7.13 4.34
N GLU A 69 8.71 -7.79 4.20
CA GLU A 69 8.85 -9.09 3.55
C GLU A 69 8.22 -10.22 4.40
N ASP A 70 8.13 -10.02 5.71
CA ASP A 70 7.51 -10.97 6.64
C ASP A 70 5.97 -10.88 6.65
N LEU A 71 5.40 -9.88 5.96
CA LEU A 71 3.96 -9.62 5.94
C LEU A 71 3.28 -10.41 4.83
N THR A 72 2.20 -11.10 5.19
CA THR A 72 1.35 -11.75 4.20
C THR A 72 0.63 -10.72 3.34
N TRP A 73 0.15 -11.12 2.16
CA TRP A 73 -0.72 -10.28 1.34
C TRP A 73 -1.88 -9.71 2.15
N SER A 74 -2.56 -10.54 2.95
CA SER A 74 -3.67 -10.10 3.81
C SER A 74 -3.25 -9.02 4.82
N ASP A 75 -2.05 -9.12 5.39
CA ASP A 75 -1.53 -8.12 6.33
C ASP A 75 -1.25 -6.79 5.63
N LEU A 76 -0.63 -6.84 4.45
CA LEU A 76 -0.37 -5.66 3.62
C LEU A 76 -1.67 -4.97 3.20
N MET A 77 -2.70 -5.74 2.87
CA MET A 77 -4.05 -5.24 2.55
C MET A 77 -4.69 -4.49 3.72
N LYS A 78 -4.57 -5.01 4.95
CA LYS A 78 -5.05 -4.33 6.17
C LYS A 78 -4.32 -3.01 6.40
N LEU A 79 -2.98 -3.02 6.27
CA LEU A 79 -2.16 -1.82 6.41
C LEU A 79 -2.54 -0.76 5.37
N TRP A 80 -2.71 -1.18 4.12
CA TRP A 80 -3.09 -0.28 3.03
C TRP A 80 -4.46 0.34 3.24
N LYS A 81 -5.43 -0.43 3.73
CA LYS A 81 -6.77 0.07 4.07
C LYS A 81 -6.74 1.09 5.21
N SER A 82 -5.90 0.90 6.21
CA SER A 82 -5.70 1.90 7.27
C SER A 82 -5.00 3.15 6.72
N PHE A 83 -3.93 2.95 5.95
CA PHE A 83 -3.20 4.04 5.30
C PHE A 83 -4.11 4.93 4.43
N GLY A 84 -4.98 4.34 3.63
CA GLY A 84 -5.94 5.06 2.79
C GLY A 84 -6.99 5.87 3.57
N ARG A 85 -7.38 5.40 4.76
CA ARG A 85 -8.30 6.14 5.65
C ARG A 85 -7.63 7.37 6.24
N LEU A 86 -6.35 7.26 6.59
CA LEU A 86 -5.55 8.37 7.10
C LEU A 86 -5.12 9.34 6.01
N ASN A 87 -5.09 8.92 4.74
CA ASN A 87 -4.62 9.72 3.62
C ASN A 87 -5.66 9.74 2.48
N PRO A 88 -6.65 10.66 2.52
CA PRO A 88 -7.77 10.69 1.58
C PRO A 88 -7.36 10.75 0.11
N PHE A 89 -6.20 11.34 -0.20
CA PHE A 89 -5.63 11.37 -1.55
C PHE A 89 -5.46 9.96 -2.17
N PHE A 90 -5.22 8.95 -1.33
CA PHE A 90 -5.05 7.56 -1.73
C PHE A 90 -6.34 6.74 -1.66
N GLN A 91 -7.51 7.36 -1.43
CA GLN A 91 -8.79 6.63 -1.39
C GLN A 91 -9.08 5.89 -2.70
N THR A 92 -8.80 6.49 -3.86
CA THR A 92 -8.99 5.81 -5.16
C THR A 92 -8.19 4.52 -5.24
N ILE A 93 -6.93 4.57 -4.80
CA ILE A 93 -6.06 3.40 -4.75
C ILE A 93 -6.56 2.38 -3.72
N THR A 94 -7.06 2.85 -2.57
CA THR A 94 -7.65 1.98 -1.54
C THR A 94 -8.86 1.24 -2.06
N SER A 95 -9.72 1.89 -2.86
CA SER A 95 -10.88 1.26 -3.50
C SER A 95 -10.45 0.21 -4.53
N ILE A 96 -9.40 0.48 -5.31
CA ILE A 96 -8.82 -0.52 -6.24
C ILE A 96 -8.31 -1.72 -5.45
N VAL A 97 -7.54 -1.49 -4.39
CA VAL A 97 -7.02 -2.55 -3.53
C VAL A 97 -8.14 -3.39 -2.92
N GLN A 98 -9.20 -2.76 -2.40
CA GLN A 98 -10.38 -3.48 -1.91
C GLN A 98 -11.05 -4.33 -2.99
N MET A 99 -11.11 -3.83 -4.23
CA MET A 99 -11.62 -4.61 -5.34
C MET A 99 -10.72 -5.83 -5.61
N LEU A 100 -9.39 -5.67 -5.58
CA LEU A 100 -8.44 -6.77 -5.76
C LEU A 100 -8.57 -7.85 -4.68
N ASP A 101 -8.89 -7.49 -3.43
CA ASP A 101 -9.12 -8.44 -2.32
C ASP A 101 -10.31 -9.38 -2.58
N THR A 102 -11.26 -8.95 -3.41
CA THR A 102 -12.46 -9.74 -3.75
C THR A 102 -12.26 -10.66 -4.94
N LEU A 103 -11.11 -10.56 -5.62
CA LEU A 103 -10.83 -11.34 -6.82
C LEU A 103 -10.10 -12.63 -6.47
N SER A 104 -10.48 -13.70 -7.16
CA SER A 104 -9.71 -14.95 -7.13
C SER A 104 -8.32 -14.77 -7.76
N PRO A 105 -7.31 -15.58 -7.38
CA PRO A 105 -5.98 -15.50 -7.98
C PRO A 105 -5.98 -15.58 -9.52
N GLU A 106 -6.93 -16.30 -10.10
CA GLU A 106 -7.15 -16.48 -11.53
C GLU A 106 -7.68 -15.21 -12.18
N GLN A 107 -8.53 -14.45 -11.48
CA GLN A 107 -9.01 -13.14 -11.93
C GLN A 107 -7.93 -12.06 -11.78
N LEU A 108 -7.12 -12.13 -10.72
CA LEU A 108 -5.97 -11.24 -10.54
C LEU A 108 -4.97 -11.38 -11.70
N LYS A 109 -4.69 -12.61 -12.13
CA LYS A 109 -3.82 -12.89 -13.30
C LYS A 109 -4.36 -12.33 -14.62
N GLN A 110 -5.68 -12.19 -14.77
CA GLN A 110 -6.31 -11.61 -15.97
C GLN A 110 -6.29 -10.08 -15.99
N LEU A 111 -6.10 -9.44 -14.84
CA LEU A 111 -6.02 -7.98 -14.72
C LEU A 111 -4.63 -7.43 -15.00
N ILE A 112 -3.59 -8.25 -14.89
CA ILE A 112 -2.26 -7.90 -15.37
C ILE A 112 -2.35 -8.00 -16.89
N PRO A 113 -2.22 -6.90 -17.64
CA PRO A 113 -2.07 -7.00 -19.07
C PRO A 113 -0.77 -7.77 -19.27
N THR A 114 -0.89 -9.06 -19.62
CA THR A 114 0.27 -9.85 -20.02
C THR A 114 0.92 -9.03 -21.13
N ALA A 115 2.06 -8.42 -20.85
CA ALA A 115 2.85 -7.75 -21.86
C ALA A 115 3.26 -8.86 -22.84
N ALA A 116 2.41 -9.07 -23.84
CA ALA A 116 2.63 -10.03 -24.90
C ALA A 116 3.91 -9.56 -25.61
N THR A 117 5.00 -10.26 -25.29
CA THR A 117 6.26 -10.15 -26.00
C THR A 117 6.22 -11.11 -27.18
#